data_AF-A0A943KD75-F1
#
_entry.id   AF-A0A943KD75-F1
#
_cell.length_a   1.000
_cell.length_b   1.000
_cell.length_c   1.000
_cell.angle_alpha   90.00
_cell.angle_beta   90.00
_cell.angle_gamma   90.00
#
_symmetry.space_group_name_H-M   'P 1'
#
loop_
_entity.id
_entity.type
_entity.pdbx_description
1 polymer ?
#
loop_
_entity_poly.entity_id
_entity_poly.type
_entity_poly.pdbx_seq_one_letter_code
_entity_poly.pdbx_strand_id
1 'polypeptide(L)'
;MLRFVQPDDCYRQEYTDMMDEWHASGGGISPWPLLEAYRSDTEFEAMLRLVNAEAPAPGYAPSKTWWVRDTESDKLIGAVNIRAYLTKAGFETFGHIGYGVRPSERRKGYATQMLQMALERC
;
A
#
# COMPACT_ATOMS: atom_id res chain seq x y z
N MET A 1 -12.10 12.82 -3.92
CA MET A 1 -12.46 11.49 -4.46
C MET A 1 -11.24 10.58 -4.47
N LEU A 2 -11.37 9.33 -3.98
CA LEU A 2 -10.26 8.37 -3.97
C LEU A 2 -9.97 7.78 -5.35
N ARG A 3 -8.69 7.60 -5.66
CA ARG A 3 -8.21 6.93 -6.87
C ARG A 3 -7.05 6.00 -6.55
N PHE A 4 -7.02 4.85 -7.24
CA PHE A 4 -5.81 4.04 -7.32
C PHE A 4 -4.83 4.67 -8.28
N VAL A 5 -3.59 4.80 -7.82
CA VAL A 5 -2.45 5.24 -8.63
C VAL A 5 -1.36 4.17 -8.54
N GLN A 6 -0.66 3.97 -9.66
CA GLN A 6 0.48 3.08 -9.67
C GLN A 6 1.61 3.71 -8.84
N PRO A 7 2.33 2.93 -8.00
CA PRO A 7 3.51 3.42 -7.30
C PRO A 7 4.53 3.97 -8.29
N ASP A 8 4.92 5.22 -8.11
CA ASP A 8 5.81 5.95 -9.01
C ASP A 8 6.66 6.95 -8.22
N ASP A 9 7.79 7.34 -8.81
CA ASP A 9 8.73 8.29 -8.22
C ASP A 9 8.14 9.69 -8.03
N CYS A 10 7.17 10.09 -8.86
CA CYS A 10 6.54 11.39 -8.75
C CYS A 10 5.84 11.64 -7.40
N TYR A 11 5.53 10.57 -6.66
CA TYR A 11 4.85 10.61 -5.37
C TYR A 11 5.82 10.43 -4.19
N ARG A 12 7.13 10.44 -4.42
CA ARG A 12 8.17 10.16 -3.40
C ARG A 12 7.98 10.95 -2.12
N GLN A 13 7.82 12.26 -2.23
CA GLN A 13 7.68 13.12 -1.05
C GLN A 13 6.42 12.76 -0.24
N GLU A 14 5.29 12.58 -0.91
CA GLU A 14 4.01 12.30 -0.25
C GLU A 14 4.00 10.91 0.39
N TYR A 15 4.70 9.95 -0.23
CA TYR A 15 4.93 8.64 0.35
C TYR A 15 5.81 8.75 1.59
N THR A 16 6.86 9.58 1.58
CA THR A 16 7.71 9.85 2.76
C THR A 16 6.91 10.41 3.91
N ASP A 17 6.14 11.46 3.66
CA ASP A 17 5.31 12.11 4.69
C ASP A 17 4.31 11.12 5.29
N MET A 18 3.72 10.28 4.45
CA MET A 18 2.78 9.25 4.86
C MET A 18 3.46 8.16 5.72
N MET A 19 4.68 7.74 5.36
CA MET A 19 5.45 6.74 6.11
C MET A 19 5.99 7.28 7.44
N ASP A 20 6.40 8.55 7.50
CA ASP A 20 6.80 9.21 8.73
C ASP A 20 5.68 9.23 9.76
N GLU A 21 4.44 9.51 9.32
CA GLU A 21 3.28 9.40 10.19
C GLU A 21 3.06 7.99 10.72
N TRP A 22 3.23 6.97 9.89
CA TRP A 22 3.08 5.58 10.32
C TRP A 22 4.11 5.22 11.38
N HIS A 23 5.39 5.55 11.15
CA HIS A 23 6.45 5.35 12.14
C HIS A 23 6.17 6.09 13.44
N ALA A 24 5.71 7.35 13.36
CA ALA A 24 5.35 8.14 14.54
C ALA A 24 4.12 7.60 15.29
N SER A 25 3.20 6.93 14.60
CA SER A 25 1.97 6.40 15.21
C SER A 25 2.19 5.22 16.16
N GLY A 26 3.34 4.55 16.09
CA GLY A 26 3.65 3.34 16.88
C GLY A 26 2.79 2.11 16.53
N GLY A 27 1.91 2.21 15.52
CA GLY A 27 1.07 1.11 15.05
C GLY A 27 1.73 0.27 13.95
N GLY A 28 1.17 -0.91 13.69
CA GLY A 28 1.61 -1.75 12.58
C GLY A 28 1.39 -1.08 11.21
N ILE A 29 2.36 -1.26 10.31
CA ILE A 29 2.28 -0.81 8.92
C ILE A 29 1.68 -1.92 8.07
N SER A 30 0.73 -1.56 7.21
CA SER A 30 0.03 -2.47 6.31
C SER A 30 -0.40 -1.69 5.07
N PRO A 31 -0.39 -2.28 3.86
CA PRO A 31 -0.03 -3.68 3.55
C PRO A 31 1.48 -3.94 3.56
N TRP A 32 1.88 -5.21 3.46
CA TRP A 32 3.29 -5.65 3.48
C TRP A 32 4.25 -4.89 2.54
N PRO A 33 3.84 -4.41 1.34
CA PRO A 33 4.75 -3.66 0.47
C PRO A 33 5.11 -2.28 1.04
N LEU A 34 4.36 -1.80 2.05
CA LEU A 34 4.70 -0.58 2.79
C LEU A 34 5.69 -0.84 3.93
N LEU A 35 5.96 -2.10 4.31
CA LEU A 35 6.82 -2.43 5.45
C LEU A 35 8.29 -2.09 5.23
N GLU A 36 8.72 -1.95 3.97
CA GLU A 36 10.09 -1.54 3.70
C GLU A 36 10.24 -0.03 3.95
N ALA A 37 10.73 0.29 5.14
CA ALA A 37 11.26 1.60 5.46
C ALA A 37 12.45 1.88 4.53
N TYR A 38 12.26 2.75 3.55
CA TYR A 38 13.36 3.30 2.76
C TYR A 38 13.94 4.49 3.52
N ARG A 39 15.26 4.51 3.70
CA ARG A 39 16.01 5.59 4.35
C ARG A 39 16.96 6.28 3.38
N SER A 40 16.92 5.89 2.10
CA SER A 40 17.75 6.40 1.02
C SER A 40 17.02 6.31 -0.32
N ASP A 41 17.51 7.07 -1.31
CA ASP A 41 16.91 7.05 -2.65
C ASP A 41 16.99 5.68 -3.31
N THR A 42 18.11 4.98 -3.11
CA THR A 42 18.32 3.61 -3.61
C THR A 42 17.31 2.62 -3.05
N GLU A 43 16.96 2.74 -1.75
CA GLU A 43 15.98 1.87 -1.13
C GLU A 43 14.57 2.16 -1.63
N PHE A 44 14.23 3.43 -1.87
CA PHE A 44 12.94 3.79 -2.47
C PHE A 44 12.80 3.25 -3.89
N GLU A 45 13.84 3.37 -4.71
CA GLU A 45 13.85 2.76 -6.05
C GLU A 45 13.72 1.24 -6.00
N ALA A 46 14.39 0.58 -5.05
CA ALA A 46 14.27 -0.86 -4.86
C ALA A 46 12.84 -1.25 -4.47
N MET A 47 12.22 -0.51 -3.55
CA MET A 47 10.81 -0.68 -3.19
C MET A 47 9.91 -0.48 -4.41
N LEU A 48 10.09 0.58 -5.20
CA LEU A 48 9.32 0.81 -6.42
C LEU A 48 9.43 -0.35 -7.41
N ARG A 49 10.64 -0.91 -7.60
CA ARG A 49 10.84 -2.09 -8.46
C ARG A 49 10.11 -3.31 -7.91
N LEU A 50 10.14 -3.53 -6.59
CA LEU A 50 9.48 -4.65 -5.94
C LEU A 50 7.96 -4.56 -6.09
N VAL A 51 7.37 -3.40 -5.80
CA VAL A 51 5.89 -3.23 -5.81
C VAL A 51 5.29 -3.18 -7.21
N ASN A 52 6.09 -2.84 -8.22
CA ASN A 52 5.70 -2.84 -9.63
C ASN A 52 6.11 -4.13 -10.38
N ALA A 53 6.81 -5.07 -9.74
CA ALA A 53 7.22 -6.31 -10.39
C ALA A 53 6.02 -7.16 -10.80
N GLU A 54 6.01 -7.65 -12.04
CA GLU A 54 4.98 -8.57 -12.51
C GLU A 54 5.13 -9.97 -11.91
N ALA A 55 6.38 -10.41 -11.71
CA ALA A 55 6.69 -11.68 -11.10
C ALA A 55 6.74 -11.54 -9.57
N PRO A 56 6.13 -12.44 -8.80
CA PRO A 56 6.22 -12.40 -7.34
C PRO A 56 7.65 -12.67 -6.87
N ALA A 57 8.02 -12.06 -5.75
CA ALA A 57 9.22 -12.46 -5.02
C ALA A 57 9.10 -13.93 -4.55
N PRO A 58 10.23 -14.67 -4.43
CA PRO A 58 10.21 -16.04 -3.95
C PRO A 58 9.45 -16.20 -2.62
N GLY A 59 8.50 -17.15 -2.58
CA GLY A 59 7.68 -17.41 -1.39
C GLY A 59 6.41 -16.55 -1.26
N TYR A 60 6.18 -15.60 -2.18
CA TYR A 60 4.98 -14.76 -2.21
C TYR A 60 4.06 -15.14 -3.37
N ALA A 61 2.76 -14.88 -3.20
CA ALA A 61 1.81 -14.98 -4.30
C ALA A 61 1.93 -13.73 -5.21
N PRO A 62 1.68 -13.87 -6.52
CA PRO A 62 1.47 -12.73 -7.41
C PRO A 62 0.48 -11.75 -6.80
N SER A 63 0.87 -10.49 -6.74
CA SER A 63 0.04 -9.44 -6.16
C SER A 63 0.18 -8.13 -6.92
N LYS A 64 -0.88 -7.33 -6.94
CA LYS A 64 -0.85 -5.97 -7.46
C LYS A 64 -0.96 -4.99 -6.32
N THR A 65 -0.04 -4.02 -6.28
CA THR A 65 -0.02 -2.96 -5.29
C THR A 65 -0.46 -1.65 -5.93
N TRP A 66 -1.38 -0.95 -5.25
CA TRP A 66 -1.83 0.38 -5.62
C TRP A 66 -1.62 1.32 -4.45
N TRP A 67 -1.16 2.53 -4.72
CA TRP A 67 -1.30 3.62 -3.77
C TRP A 67 -2.67 4.26 -3.96
N VAL A 68 -3.21 4.85 -2.89
CA VAL A 68 -4.52 5.50 -2.90
C VAL A 68 -4.31 6.98 -2.69
N ARG A 69 -4.72 7.79 -3.67
CA ARG A 69 -4.71 9.25 -3.58
C ARG A 69 -6.14 9.76 -3.41
N ASP A 70 -6.33 10.76 -2.58
CA ASP A 70 -7.53 11.60 -2.64
C ASP A 70 -7.26 12.81 -3.54
N THR A 71 -8.00 12.92 -4.64
CA THR A 71 -7.80 14.00 -5.61
C THR A 71 -8.34 15.35 -5.15
N GLU A 72 -9.14 15.40 -4.07
CA GLU A 72 -9.66 16.66 -3.54
C GLU A 72 -8.67 17.30 -2.57
N SER A 73 -8.13 16.52 -1.63
CA SER A 73 -7.09 16.99 -0.71
C SER A 73 -5.69 16.93 -1.28
N ASP A 74 -5.52 16.30 -2.45
CA ASP A 74 -4.26 16.07 -3.14
C ASP A 74 -3.21 15.33 -2.29
N LYS A 75 -3.65 14.25 -1.63
CA LYS A 75 -2.82 13.48 -0.68
C LYS A 75 -2.81 12.00 -0.99
N LEU A 76 -1.68 11.36 -0.73
CA LEU A 76 -1.66 9.91 -0.50
C LEU A 76 -2.36 9.58 0.83
N ILE A 77 -3.35 8.71 0.74
CA ILE A 77 -4.23 8.25 1.82
C ILE A 77 -3.84 6.87 2.32
N GLY A 78 -3.14 6.07 1.51
CA GLY A 78 -2.70 4.75 1.91
C GLY A 78 -2.33 3.86 0.73
N ALA A 79 -2.36 2.55 0.94
CA ALA A 79 -2.13 1.58 -0.13
C ALA A 79 -3.00 0.34 0.03
N VAL A 80 -3.14 -0.39 -1.09
CA VAL A 80 -3.84 -1.66 -1.21
C VAL A 80 -2.94 -2.65 -1.94
N ASN A 81 -2.87 -3.88 -1.47
CA ASN A 81 -2.21 -5.01 -2.10
C ASN A 81 -3.24 -6.13 -2.30
N ILE A 82 -3.46 -6.53 -3.55
CA ILE A 82 -4.43 -7.57 -3.94
C ILE A 82 -3.66 -8.78 -4.47
N ARG A 83 -3.87 -9.95 -3.86
CA ARG A 83 -3.20 -11.22 -4.20
C ARG A 83 -4.10 -12.11 -5.02
N ALA A 84 -3.58 -12.63 -6.14
CA ALA A 84 -4.34 -13.49 -7.05
C ALA A 84 -4.75 -14.83 -6.41
N TYR A 85 -3.90 -15.37 -5.55
CA TYR A 85 -4.17 -16.55 -4.73
C TYR A 85 -3.47 -16.45 -3.38
N LEU A 86 -3.80 -17.36 -2.47
CA LEU A 86 -3.20 -17.43 -1.15
C LEU A 86 -2.21 -18.58 -1.06
N THR A 87 -1.02 -18.28 -0.55
CA THR A 87 -0.17 -19.32 0.03
C THR A 87 -0.81 -19.83 1.33
N LYS A 88 -0.37 -20.98 1.84
CA LYS A 88 -0.86 -21.50 3.13
C LYS A 88 -0.80 -20.44 4.24
N ALA A 89 0.34 -19.78 4.38
CA ALA A 89 0.52 -18.70 5.36
C ALA A 89 -0.47 -17.55 5.12
N GLY A 90 -0.64 -17.11 3.87
CA GLY A 90 -1.57 -16.03 3.52
C GLY A 90 -3.03 -16.36 3.86
N PHE A 91 -3.44 -17.62 3.68
CA PHE A 91 -4.78 -18.10 4.05
C PHE A 91 -5.01 -18.08 5.56
N GLU A 92 -3.99 -18.42 6.35
CA GLU A 92 -4.10 -18.47 7.82
C GLU A 92 -3.99 -17.08 8.49
N THR A 93 -3.52 -16.04 7.77
CA THR A 93 -3.14 -14.76 8.39
C THR A 93 -3.72 -13.50 7.75
N PHE A 94 -3.49 -13.24 6.46
CA PHE A 94 -3.67 -11.89 5.87
C PHE A 94 -4.68 -11.80 4.73
N GLY A 95 -5.16 -12.94 4.19
CA GLY A 95 -6.16 -12.98 3.13
C GLY A 95 -5.74 -12.35 1.80
N HIS A 96 -6.70 -12.17 0.90
CA HIS A 96 -6.43 -11.70 -0.48
C HIS A 96 -6.13 -10.21 -0.57
N ILE A 97 -6.73 -9.40 0.29
CA ILE A 97 -6.66 -7.94 0.23
C ILE A 97 -6.03 -7.43 1.52
N GLY A 98 -4.79 -6.93 1.41
CA GLY A 98 -4.16 -6.14 2.46
C GLY A 98 -4.29 -4.66 2.15
N TYR A 99 -4.70 -3.84 3.11
CA TYR A 99 -4.76 -2.40 2.93
C TYR A 99 -4.49 -1.66 4.23
N GLY A 100 -4.14 -0.39 4.14
CA GLY A 100 -3.93 0.46 5.30
C GLY A 100 -4.05 1.94 4.97
N VAL A 101 -4.56 2.69 5.94
CA VAL A 101 -4.82 4.13 5.84
C VAL A 101 -3.75 4.90 6.62
N ARG A 102 -3.21 5.93 5.98
CA ARG A 102 -2.33 6.96 6.53
C ARG A 102 -2.87 7.42 7.89
N PRO A 103 -2.07 7.45 8.96
CA PRO A 103 -2.55 7.73 10.31
C PRO A 103 -3.40 8.99 10.46
N SER A 104 -2.98 10.13 9.93
CA SER A 104 -3.73 11.39 9.99
C SER A 104 -5.04 11.39 9.21
N GLU A 105 -5.25 10.40 8.35
CA GLU A 105 -6.42 10.24 7.49
C GLU A 105 -7.37 9.13 7.98
N ARG A 106 -7.07 8.51 9.13
CA ARG A 106 -7.96 7.52 9.76
C ARG A 106 -9.24 8.16 10.30
N ARG A 107 -10.27 7.32 10.50
CA ARG A 107 -11.60 7.70 11.02
C ARG A 107 -12.42 8.65 10.12
N LYS A 108 -11.99 8.83 8.87
CA LYS A 108 -12.69 9.63 7.83
C LYS A 108 -13.47 8.77 6.82
N GLY A 109 -13.59 7.47 7.05
CA GLY A 109 -14.29 6.52 6.16
C GLY A 109 -13.45 5.96 5.00
N TYR A 110 -12.19 6.39 4.85
CA TYR A 110 -11.33 5.93 3.75
C TYR A 110 -11.08 4.42 3.71
N ALA A 111 -10.98 3.76 4.87
CA ALA A 111 -10.81 2.31 4.92
C ALA A 111 -11.93 1.55 4.21
N THR A 112 -13.19 2.00 4.39
CA THR A 112 -14.36 1.40 3.75
C THR A 112 -14.34 1.64 2.24
N GLN A 113 -14.05 2.87 1.81
CA GLN A 113 -13.98 3.22 0.38
C GLN A 113 -12.85 2.48 -0.33
N MET A 114 -11.67 2.38 0.30
CA MET A 114 -10.52 1.64 -0.23
C MET A 114 -10.84 0.15 -0.42
N LEU A 115 -11.53 -0.48 0.54
CA LEU A 115 -11.95 -1.87 0.42
C LEU A 115 -12.97 -2.06 -0.69
N GLN A 116 -13.96 -1.16 -0.81
CA GLN A 116 -14.93 -1.21 -1.90
C GLN A 116 -14.24 -1.13 -3.27
N MET A 117 -13.35 -0.16 -3.47
CA MET A 117 -12.57 -0.04 -4.70
C MET A 117 -11.71 -1.28 -4.97
N ALA A 118 -11.17 -1.93 -3.93
CA ALA A 118 -10.37 -3.14 -4.07
C ALA A 118 -11.22 -4.33 -4.55
N LEU A 119 -12.44 -4.47 -4.02
CA LEU A 119 -13.38 -5.53 -4.42
C LEU A 119 -13.83 -5.39 -5.88
N GLU A 120 -13.94 -4.17 -6.40
CA GLU A 120 -14.23 -3.90 -7.81
C GLU A 120 -13.08 -4.30 -8.76
N ARG A 121 -11.91 -4.66 -8.22
CA ARG A 121 -10.73 -5.10 -8.98
C ARG A 121 -10.47 -6.61 -8.87
N CYS A 122 -11.28 -7.34 -8.12
CA CYS A 122 -11.25 -8.79 -8.00
C CYS A 122 -12.20 -9.44 -9.01
#